data_AF-A0A7Y5SEG2-F1
#
_entry.id   AF-A0A7Y5SEG2-F1
#
_cell.length_a   1.000
_cell.length_b   1.000
_cell.length_c   1.000
_cell.angle_alpha   90.00
_cell.angle_beta   90.00
_cell.angle_gamma   90.00
#
_symmetry.space_group_name_H-M   'P 1'
#
loop_
_entity.id
_entity.type
_entity.pdbx_description
1 polymer ?
#
loop_
_entity_poly.entity_id
_entity_poly.type
_entity_poly.pdbx_seq_one_letter_code
_entity_poly.pdbx_strand_id
1 'polypeptide(L)'
;MRLLCLYFPRLEIEIALRHSPHLSGRSIALLSRPGEDGLVTAVSARAAGHGLMAGMVAAEARRRDPGCVFLPDNAGAAFDELERIAS
;
A
#
# COMPACT_ATOMS: atom_id res chain seq x y z
N MET A 1 -26.02 6.49 23.16
CA MET A 1 -25.30 6.92 21.94
C MET A 1 -24.68 5.69 21.30
N ARG A 2 -24.86 5.45 20.00
CA ARG A 2 -24.29 4.31 19.27
C ARG A 2 -23.35 4.84 18.20
N LEU A 3 -22.14 4.28 18.13
CA LEU A 3 -21.08 4.66 17.19
C LEU A 3 -20.76 3.47 16.29
N LEU A 4 -20.58 3.71 15.00
CA LEU A 4 -20.09 2.74 14.02
C LEU A 4 -18.82 3.32 13.38
N CYS A 5 -17.76 2.53 13.34
CA CYS A 5 -16.50 2.88 12.68
C CYS A 5 -16.24 1.86 11.57
N LEU A 6 -16.05 2.34 10.34
CA LEU A 6 -15.63 1.53 9.22
C LEU A 6 -14.13 1.74 9.02
N TYR A 7 -13.37 0.65 8.92
CA TYR A 7 -11.93 0.66 8.70
C TYR A 7 -11.61 -0.17 7.47
N PHE A 8 -10.89 0.44 6.53
CA PHE A 8 -10.49 -0.17 5.26
C PHE A 8 -8.99 -0.47 5.32
N PRO A 9 -8.58 -1.63 5.87
CA PRO A 9 -7.17 -1.95 5.95
C PRO A 9 -6.58 -2.09 4.54
N ARG A 10 -5.49 -1.35 4.26
CA ARG A 10 -4.74 -1.42 3.01
C ARG A 10 -5.56 -1.01 1.77
N LEU A 11 -6.46 -0.05 1.91
CA LEU A 11 -7.25 0.50 0.80
C LEU A 11 -6.37 0.88 -0.39
N GLU A 12 -5.22 1.48 -0.13
CA GLU A 12 -4.22 1.90 -1.11
C GLU A 12 -3.72 0.72 -1.96
N ILE A 13 -3.51 -0.45 -1.35
CA ILE A 13 -3.09 -1.66 -2.04
C ILE A 13 -4.23 -2.21 -2.91
N GLU A 14 -5.46 -2.22 -2.41
CA GLU A 14 -6.62 -2.69 -3.18
C GLU A 14 -6.90 -1.77 -4.38
N ILE A 15 -6.70 -0.46 -4.24
CA ILE A 15 -6.77 0.48 -5.35
C ILE A 15 -5.66 0.19 -6.37
N ALA A 16 -4.43 -0.06 -5.92
CA ALA A 16 -3.33 -0.43 -6.82
C ALA A 16 -3.63 -1.74 -7.59
N LEU A 17 -4.18 -2.75 -6.90
CA LEU A 17 -4.59 -4.02 -7.50
C LEU A 17 -5.75 -3.86 -8.49
N ARG A 18 -6.70 -2.95 -8.23
CA ARG A 18 -7.78 -2.63 -9.19
C ARG A 18 -7.23 -2.15 -10.53
N HIS A 19 -6.16 -1.34 -10.51
CA HIS A 19 -5.48 -0.86 -11.72
C HIS A 19 -4.52 -1.89 -12.34
N SER A 20 -4.05 -2.86 -11.55
CA SER A 20 -3.08 -3.88 -11.97
C SER A 20 -3.45 -5.27 -11.44
N PRO A 21 -4.53 -5.89 -11.95
CA PRO A 21 -5.08 -7.12 -11.40
C PRO A 21 -4.13 -8.32 -11.53
N HIS A 22 -3.21 -8.28 -12.50
CA HIS A 22 -2.17 -9.30 -12.68
C HIS A 22 -1.16 -9.36 -11.52
N LEU A 23 -1.14 -8.35 -10.62
CA LEU A 23 -0.32 -8.34 -9.41
C LEU A 23 -1.02 -9.00 -8.21
N SER A 24 -2.23 -9.52 -8.38
CA SER A 24 -2.96 -10.18 -7.29
C SER A 24 -2.15 -11.32 -6.68
N GLY A 25 -2.14 -11.39 -5.34
CA GLY A 25 -1.36 -12.36 -4.58
C GLY A 25 0.15 -12.11 -4.55
N ARG A 26 0.67 -11.06 -5.20
CA ARG A 26 2.09 -10.68 -5.11
C ARG A 26 2.39 -9.91 -3.82
N SER A 27 3.67 -9.89 -3.46
CA SER A 27 4.18 -8.94 -2.47
C SER A 27 4.23 -7.55 -3.12
N ILE A 28 3.56 -6.57 -2.53
CA ILE A 28 3.42 -5.21 -3.08
C ILE A 28 3.70 -4.20 -1.96
N ALA A 29 4.44 -3.15 -2.30
CA ALA A 29 4.64 -1.97 -1.47
C ALA A 29 4.45 -0.70 -2.32
N LEU A 30 3.85 0.32 -1.73
CA LEU A 30 3.74 1.65 -2.34
C LEU A 30 4.84 2.56 -1.82
N LEU A 31 5.37 3.44 -2.67
CA LEU A 31 6.45 4.36 -2.32
C LEU A 31 6.02 5.81 -2.48
N SER A 32 6.34 6.65 -1.48
CA SER A 32 6.09 8.10 -1.51
C SER A 32 6.79 8.80 -2.67
N ARG A 33 7.92 8.26 -3.12
CA ARG A 33 8.66 8.67 -4.31
C ARG A 33 9.47 7.50 -4.87
N PRO A 34 9.79 7.49 -6.16
CA PRO A 34 10.74 6.54 -6.73
C PRO A 34 12.14 6.69 -6.11
N GLY A 35 12.94 5.63 -6.18
CA GLY A 35 14.32 5.63 -5.70
C GLY A 35 14.54 4.82 -4.41
N GLU A 36 15.76 4.88 -3.90
CA GLU A 36 16.23 4.14 -2.70
C GLU A 36 15.86 4.87 -1.39
N ASP A 37 15.67 6.18 -1.45
CA ASP A 37 15.41 7.08 -0.33
C ASP A 37 13.92 7.46 -0.20
N GLY A 38 13.05 6.85 -1.01
CA GLY A 38 11.60 6.90 -0.82
C GLY A 38 11.17 6.14 0.43
N LEU A 39 9.98 6.44 0.95
CA LEU A 39 9.40 5.73 2.08
C LEU A 39 8.27 4.83 1.60
N VAL A 40 8.18 3.65 2.20
CA VAL A 40 7.03 2.75 2.03
C VAL A 40 5.81 3.39 2.68
N THR A 41 4.73 3.62 1.92
CA THR A 41 3.49 4.23 2.42
C THR A 41 2.44 3.19 2.78
N ALA A 42 2.33 2.12 1.99
CA ALA A 42 1.42 1.00 2.23
C ALA A 42 2.04 -0.33 1.77
N VAL A 43 1.58 -1.45 2.34
CA VAL A 43 2.09 -2.80 2.04
C VAL A 43 0.94 -3.82 1.93
N SER A 44 1.06 -4.76 1.00
CA SER A 44 0.14 -5.90 0.90
C SER A 44 0.29 -6.85 2.09
N ALA A 45 -0.72 -7.70 2.33
CA ALA A 45 -0.64 -8.70 3.40
C ALA A 45 0.57 -9.64 3.24
N ARG A 46 0.89 -10.02 1.99
CA ARG A 46 2.06 -10.85 1.69
C ARG A 46 3.38 -10.11 2.01
N ALA A 47 3.49 -8.84 1.60
CA ALA A 47 4.66 -8.01 1.90
C ALA A 47 4.86 -7.84 3.41
N ALA A 48 3.78 -7.60 4.16
CA ALA A 48 3.83 -7.55 5.62
C ALA A 48 4.30 -8.88 6.24
N GLY A 49 3.88 -10.02 5.68
CA GLY A 49 4.37 -11.35 6.09
C GLY A 49 5.87 -11.56 5.87
N HIS A 50 6.48 -10.83 4.93
CA HIS A 50 7.94 -10.80 4.72
C HIS A 50 8.65 -9.70 5.55
N GLY A 51 7.91 -8.99 6.40
CA GLY A 51 8.44 -7.96 7.30
C GLY A 51 8.49 -6.56 6.71
N LEU A 52 7.87 -6.29 5.56
CA LEU A 52 7.77 -4.91 5.06
C LEU A 52 6.72 -4.14 5.88
N MET A 53 7.00 -2.87 6.15
CA MET A 53 6.15 -2.00 6.96
C MET A 53 6.13 -0.59 6.38
N ALA A 54 5.02 0.12 6.57
CA ALA A 54 4.96 1.55 6.28
C ALA A 54 5.99 2.33 7.11
N GLY A 55 6.54 3.40 6.54
CA GLY A 55 7.63 4.20 7.11
C GLY A 55 9.03 3.63 6.86
N MET A 56 9.16 2.41 6.34
CA MET A 56 10.47 1.84 5.98
C MET A 56 11.06 2.57 4.76
N VAL A 57 12.38 2.77 4.75
CA VAL A 57 13.09 3.29 3.58
C VAL A 57 13.08 2.24 2.46
N ALA A 58 12.85 2.66 1.22
CA ALA A 58 12.71 1.78 0.05
C ALA A 58 13.91 0.84 -0.12
N ALA A 59 15.13 1.33 0.11
CA ALA A 59 16.34 0.51 0.09
C ALA A 59 16.29 -0.67 1.07
N GLU A 60 15.80 -0.43 2.28
CA GLU A 60 15.66 -1.49 3.28
C GLU A 60 14.55 -2.46 2.89
N ALA A 61 13.42 -1.95 2.39
CA ALA A 61 12.31 -2.80 1.93
C ALA A 61 12.74 -3.72 0.78
N ARG A 62 13.53 -3.22 -0.18
CA ARG A 62 14.08 -4.01 -1.30
C ARG A 62 15.05 -5.09 -0.83
N ARG A 63 15.88 -4.80 0.17
CA ARG A 63 16.75 -5.81 0.78
C ARG A 63 15.96 -6.90 1.49
N ARG A 64 14.88 -6.52 2.18
CA ARG A 64 14.07 -7.43 3.00
C ARG A 64 13.18 -8.34 2.17
N ASP A 65 12.59 -7.82 1.09
CA ASP A 65 11.84 -8.60 0.11
C ASP A 65 12.24 -8.22 -1.33
N PRO A 66 13.28 -8.87 -1.88
CA PRO A 66 13.74 -8.63 -3.24
C PRO A 66 12.69 -8.96 -4.32
N GLY A 67 11.67 -9.76 -3.98
CA GLY A 67 10.57 -10.13 -4.88
C GLY A 67 9.37 -9.17 -4.84
N CYS A 68 9.42 -8.16 -3.96
CA CYS A 68 8.36 -7.18 -3.80
C CYS A 68 8.24 -6.28 -5.04
N VAL A 69 7.00 -6.05 -5.46
CA VAL A 69 6.67 -5.08 -6.51
C VAL A 69 6.48 -3.72 -5.84
N PHE A 70 7.25 -2.73 -6.27
CA PHE A 70 7.17 -1.36 -5.77
C PHE A 70 6.41 -0.49 -6.75
N LEU A 71 5.33 0.13 -6.29
CA LEU A 71 4.49 1.01 -7.09
C LEU A 71 4.51 2.45 -6.50
N PRO A 72 4.16 3.47 -7.28
CA PRO A 72 3.94 4.81 -6.74
C PRO A 72 2.82 4.82 -5.69
N ASP A 73 2.93 5.73 -4.72
CA ASP A 73 1.86 6.05 -3.80
C ASP A 73 0.60 6.54 -4.53
N ASN A 74 -0.57 6.29 -3.93
CA ASN A 74 -1.88 6.64 -4.48
C ASN A 74 -2.80 7.27 -3.41
N ALA A 75 -2.25 7.99 -2.43
CA ALA A 75 -3.01 8.59 -1.34
C ALA A 75 -4.19 9.47 -1.81
N GLY A 76 -4.04 10.20 -2.92
CA GLY A 76 -5.12 10.98 -3.51
C GLY A 76 -6.31 10.10 -3.94
N ALA A 77 -6.06 9.01 -4.66
CA ALA A 77 -7.11 8.08 -5.07
C ALA A 77 -7.76 7.36 -3.89
N ALA A 78 -6.98 7.07 -2.83
CA ALA A 78 -7.52 6.51 -1.59
C ALA A 78 -8.43 7.49 -0.86
N PHE A 79 -8.06 8.77 -0.83
CA PHE A 79 -8.89 9.83 -0.28
C PHE A 79 -10.20 9.99 -1.04
N ASP A 80 -10.15 10.06 -2.37
CA ASP A 80 -11.34 10.17 -3.23
C ASP A 80 -12.31 8.99 -3.03
N GLU A 81 -11.78 7.77 -2.88
CA GLU A 81 -12.60 6.57 -2.62
C GLU A 81 -13.25 6.61 -1.23
N LEU A 82 -12.55 7.14 -0.21
CA LEU A 82 -13.12 7.33 1.13
C LEU A 82 -14.22 8.40 1.12
N GLU A 83 -14.04 9.51 0.41
CA GLU A 83 -15.07 10.53 0.25
C GLU A 83 -16.32 9.95 -0.43
N ARG A 84 -16.14 9.15 -1.48
CA ARG A 84 -17.24 8.47 -2.20
C ARG A 84 -18.01 7.48 -1.32
N ILE A 85 -17.36 6.85 -0.34
CA ILE A 85 -18.00 5.92 0.61
C ILE A 85 -18.74 6.69 1.72
N ALA A 86 -18.26 7.87 2.09
CA ALA A 86 -18.84 8.69 3.15
C ALA A 86 -20.07 9.50 2.70
N SER A 87 -20.20 9.77 1.40
CA SER A 87 -21.36 10.43 0.78
C SER A 87 -22.53 9.50 0.53
#